data_AF-A0A2E2S536-F1
#
_entry.id   AF-A0A2E2S536-F1
#
_cell.length_a   1.000
_cell.length_b   1.000
_cell.length_c   1.000
_cell.angle_alpha   90.00
_cell.angle_beta   90.00
_cell.angle_gamma   90.00
#
_symmetry.space_group_name_H-M   'P 1'
#
loop_
_entity.id
_entity.type
_entity.pdbx_description
1 polymer ?
#
loop_
_entity_poly.entity_id
_entity_poly.type
_entity_poly.pdbx_seq_one_letter_code
_entity_poly.pdbx_strand_id
1 'polypeptide(L)'
;MPSRLTLDWNCIVELEQKQAQAPFILQLVEAHRSKQIEVALLAASASENARSKLFPGNAEVFKQKIAHVGLADLPLVPMPAIAGLSYWDFAYYVGDEENYEEQFGKLWEIIAPKVGREIADHLPEGHPIDDEAIQSERLAKWRNAWCDVMSAYCHIRYKRDCFVTNNTKDFQRNEPQLLRLGMQRILNPKEACREFVSRTR
;
A
#
# COMPACT_ATOMS: atom_id res chain seq x y z
N MET A 1 19.84 -11.84 7.76
CA MET A 1 18.39 -11.87 8.04
C MET A 1 17.67 -11.98 6.70
N PRO A 2 16.49 -12.63 6.63
CA PRO A 2 15.73 -12.71 5.38
C PRO A 2 15.34 -11.31 4.89
N SER A 3 15.36 -11.09 3.58
CA SER A 3 14.90 -9.84 2.97
C SER A 3 13.41 -9.63 3.27
N ARG A 4 13.02 -8.40 3.57
CA ARG A 4 11.65 -8.05 3.98
C ARG A 4 10.95 -7.26 2.89
N LEU A 5 9.96 -7.87 2.26
CA LEU A 5 9.19 -7.33 1.16
C LEU A 5 7.83 -6.84 1.67
N THR A 6 7.25 -5.88 0.95
CA THR A 6 5.85 -5.49 1.10
C THR A 6 5.14 -5.59 -0.23
N LEU A 7 3.92 -6.12 -0.23
CA LEU A 7 3.02 -6.07 -1.37
C LEU A 7 2.01 -4.93 -1.18
N ASP A 8 1.77 -4.18 -2.25
CA ASP A 8 0.69 -3.19 -2.33
C ASP A 8 -0.65 -3.82 -2.73
N TRP A 9 -1.70 -3.00 -2.83
CA TRP A 9 -3.04 -3.46 -3.22
C TRP A 9 -3.07 -4.00 -4.65
N ASN A 10 -2.28 -3.40 -5.56
CA ASN A 10 -2.23 -3.85 -6.95
C ASN A 10 -1.79 -5.32 -7.07
N CYS A 11 -0.95 -5.80 -6.15
CA CYS A 11 -0.61 -7.23 -6.06
C CYS A 11 -1.82 -8.09 -5.67
N ILE A 12 -2.67 -7.61 -4.77
CA ILE A 12 -3.88 -8.35 -4.34
C ILE A 12 -4.90 -8.39 -5.48
N VAL A 13 -5.13 -7.27 -6.15
CA VAL A 13 -6.01 -7.18 -7.33
C VAL A 13 -5.54 -8.12 -8.45
N GLU A 14 -4.24 -8.20 -8.67
CA GLU A 14 -3.64 -9.11 -9.65
C GLU A 14 -3.96 -10.59 -9.36
N LEU A 15 -3.90 -10.99 -8.08
CA LEU A 15 -4.26 -12.34 -7.64
C LEU A 15 -5.76 -12.60 -7.81
N GLU A 16 -6.62 -11.66 -7.38
CA GLU A 16 -8.08 -11.78 -7.52
C GLU A 16 -8.48 -11.97 -8.99
N GLN A 17 -7.86 -11.21 -9.89
CA GLN A 17 -8.14 -11.23 -11.32
C GLN A 17 -7.37 -12.32 -12.08
N LYS A 18 -6.50 -13.08 -11.42
CA LYS A 18 -5.66 -14.14 -12.01
C LYS A 18 -4.84 -13.65 -13.21
N GLN A 19 -4.24 -12.47 -13.07
CA GLN A 19 -3.49 -11.79 -14.12
C GLN A 19 -2.04 -12.30 -14.21
N ALA A 20 -1.26 -11.74 -15.14
CA ALA A 20 0.04 -12.27 -15.55
C ALA A 20 1.11 -12.31 -14.43
N GLN A 21 1.01 -11.44 -13.42
CA GLN A 21 1.96 -11.37 -12.30
C GLN A 21 1.54 -12.26 -11.12
N ALA A 22 0.30 -12.77 -11.09
CA ALA A 22 -0.22 -13.61 -10.01
C ALA A 22 0.66 -14.83 -9.69
N PRO A 23 1.21 -15.59 -10.67
CA PRO A 23 2.08 -16.73 -10.37
C PRO A 23 3.38 -16.33 -9.64
N PHE A 24 3.89 -15.12 -9.88
CA PHE A 24 5.10 -14.62 -9.20
C PHE A 24 4.77 -14.19 -7.77
N ILE A 25 3.61 -13.55 -7.54
CA ILE A 25 3.17 -13.20 -6.19
C ILE A 25 3.04 -14.47 -5.34
N LEU A 26 2.43 -15.53 -5.86
CA LEU A 26 2.33 -16.81 -5.16
C LEU A 26 3.71 -17.44 -4.85
N GLN A 27 4.70 -17.27 -5.74
CA GLN A 27 6.07 -17.73 -5.46
C GLN A 27 6.72 -16.94 -4.32
N LEU A 28 6.52 -15.62 -4.24
CA LEU A 28 7.00 -14.82 -3.11
C LEU A 28 6.36 -15.29 -1.80
N VAL A 29 5.07 -15.58 -1.82
CA VAL A 29 4.32 -16.10 -0.66
C VAL A 29 4.86 -17.46 -0.23
N GLU A 30 5.14 -18.36 -1.18
CA GLU A 30 5.72 -19.66 -0.85
C GLU A 30 7.14 -19.54 -0.28
N ALA A 31 7.95 -18.64 -0.84
CA ALA A 31 9.27 -18.32 -0.30
C ALA A 31 9.19 -17.73 1.11
N HIS A 32 8.13 -16.95 1.41
CA HIS A 32 7.83 -16.47 2.75
C HIS A 32 7.51 -17.61 3.73
N ARG A 33 6.61 -18.52 3.34
CA ARG A 33 6.23 -19.70 4.15
C ARG A 33 7.43 -20.62 4.40
N SER A 34 8.31 -20.72 3.42
CA SER A 34 9.60 -21.42 3.52
C SER A 34 10.67 -20.64 4.29
N LYS A 35 10.34 -19.47 4.85
CA LYS A 35 11.23 -18.60 5.64
C LYS A 35 12.47 -18.09 4.90
N GLN A 36 12.44 -18.10 3.56
CA GLN A 36 13.54 -17.57 2.73
C GLN A 36 13.52 -16.04 2.71
N ILE A 37 12.32 -15.47 2.72
CA ILE A 37 12.05 -14.03 2.77
C ILE A 37 10.92 -13.74 3.77
N GLU A 38 10.73 -12.48 4.14
CA GLU A 38 9.53 -12.04 4.84
C GLU A 38 8.67 -11.23 3.87
N VAL A 39 7.43 -11.64 3.62
CA VAL A 39 6.49 -10.87 2.79
C VAL A 39 5.38 -10.38 3.69
N ALA A 40 5.08 -9.08 3.63
CA ALA A 40 3.97 -8.48 4.36
C ALA A 40 3.02 -7.73 3.43
N LEU A 41 1.79 -7.53 3.87
CA LEU A 41 0.81 -6.67 3.19
C LEU A 41 0.75 -5.31 3.88
N LEU A 42 0.55 -4.25 3.11
CA LEU A 42 0.36 -2.91 3.67
C LEU A 42 -1.10 -2.71 4.07
N ALA A 43 -1.36 -2.29 5.31
CA ALA A 43 -2.73 -1.97 5.74
C ALA A 43 -3.34 -0.80 4.94
N ALA A 44 -2.48 0.10 4.45
CA ALA A 44 -2.86 1.23 3.58
C ALA A 44 -3.56 0.79 2.28
N SER A 45 -3.31 -0.43 1.83
CA SER A 45 -3.95 -1.02 0.65
C SER A 45 -5.43 -1.34 0.85
N ALA A 46 -5.89 -1.41 2.11
CA ALA A 46 -7.25 -1.79 2.44
C ALA A 46 -8.29 -0.66 2.22
N SER A 47 -7.85 0.59 2.01
CA SER A 47 -8.70 1.74 1.67
C SER A 47 -8.97 1.89 0.16
N GLU A 48 -8.31 1.11 -0.70
CA GLU A 48 -8.52 1.09 -2.16
C GLU A 48 -9.81 0.35 -2.60
N ASN A 49 -10.71 0.04 -1.67
CA ASN A 49 -11.96 -0.71 -1.92
C ASN A 49 -12.96 0.09 -2.77
N ALA A 50 -12.74 0.14 -4.08
CA ALA A 50 -13.55 0.86 -5.06
C ALA A 50 -14.85 0.14 -5.49
N ARG A 51 -15.40 -0.81 -4.70
CA ARG A 51 -16.68 -1.48 -5.06
C ARG A 51 -17.71 -1.59 -3.96
N SER A 52 -17.35 -1.58 -2.68
CA SER A 52 -18.34 -1.50 -1.61
C SER A 52 -18.54 -0.04 -1.23
N LYS A 53 -19.75 0.48 -1.38
CA LYS A 53 -20.20 1.81 -0.92
C LYS A 53 -20.25 1.94 0.62
N LEU A 54 -19.34 1.28 1.32
CA LEU A 54 -19.23 1.30 2.77
C LEU A 54 -17.79 1.71 3.07
N PHE A 55 -17.59 2.32 4.24
CA PHE A 55 -16.32 2.64 4.92
C PHE A 55 -15.14 1.68 4.60
N PRO A 56 -13.92 1.89 5.14
CA PRO A 56 -13.10 0.76 5.56
C PRO A 56 -13.94 -0.14 6.51
N GLY A 57 -14.79 -0.95 5.89
CA GLY A 57 -16.00 -1.50 6.45
C GLY A 57 -15.61 -2.83 6.97
N ASN A 58 -15.31 -2.86 8.27
CA ASN A 58 -14.88 -4.02 9.01
C ASN A 58 -13.53 -4.58 8.51
N ALA A 59 -12.52 -4.54 9.38
CA ALA A 59 -11.23 -5.21 9.16
C ALA A 59 -11.41 -6.68 8.74
N GLU A 60 -12.52 -7.29 9.14
CA GLU A 60 -12.92 -8.63 8.72
C GLU A 60 -13.15 -8.78 7.20
N VAL A 61 -13.70 -7.77 6.52
CA VAL A 61 -13.85 -7.83 5.05
C VAL A 61 -12.49 -7.85 4.38
N PHE A 62 -11.55 -7.04 4.87
CA PHE A 62 -10.18 -7.06 4.39
C PHE A 62 -9.52 -8.43 4.66
N LYS A 63 -9.65 -8.97 5.88
CA LYS A 63 -9.16 -10.31 6.23
C LYS A 63 -9.76 -11.40 5.34
N GLN A 64 -11.06 -11.34 5.07
CA GLN A 64 -11.74 -12.29 4.18
C GLN A 64 -11.20 -12.22 2.75
N LYS A 65 -10.94 -11.01 2.23
CA LYS A 65 -10.34 -10.83 0.90
C LYS A 65 -8.95 -11.41 0.80
N ILE A 66 -8.06 -11.07 1.73
CA ILE A 66 -6.70 -11.62 1.73
C ILE A 66 -6.72 -13.14 1.98
N ALA A 67 -7.67 -13.66 2.75
CA ALA A 67 -7.86 -15.10 2.92
C ALA A 67 -8.32 -15.79 1.63
N HIS A 68 -9.26 -15.16 0.89
CA HIS A 68 -9.79 -15.70 -0.35
C HIS A 68 -8.71 -15.89 -1.43
N VAL A 69 -7.71 -14.99 -1.47
CA VAL A 69 -6.56 -15.09 -2.38
C VAL A 69 -5.35 -15.79 -1.77
N GLY A 70 -5.51 -16.43 -0.59
CA GLY A 70 -4.50 -17.28 0.01
C GLY A 70 -3.34 -16.53 0.67
N LEU A 71 -3.58 -15.34 1.22
CA LEU A 71 -2.60 -14.46 1.87
C LEU A 71 -2.86 -14.24 3.37
N ALA A 72 -3.80 -14.99 3.97
CA ALA A 72 -4.22 -14.80 5.37
C ALA A 72 -3.09 -14.95 6.41
N ASP A 73 -2.05 -15.70 6.07
CA ASP A 73 -0.90 -15.96 6.93
C ASP A 73 0.19 -14.87 6.84
N LEU A 74 0.08 -13.94 5.90
CA LEU A 74 1.04 -12.87 5.78
C LEU A 74 0.87 -11.82 6.88
N PRO A 75 1.96 -11.32 7.49
CA PRO A 75 1.89 -10.19 8.41
C PRO A 75 1.35 -8.93 7.72
N LEU A 76 0.65 -8.11 8.48
CA LEU A 76 0.21 -6.78 8.06
C LEU A 76 1.17 -5.72 8.62
N VAL A 77 1.59 -4.81 7.76
CA VAL A 77 2.30 -3.58 8.16
C VAL A 77 1.26 -2.54 8.53
N PRO A 78 1.20 -2.10 9.82
CA PRO A 78 0.20 -1.16 10.25
C PRO A 78 0.49 0.26 9.75
N MET A 79 -0.57 1.05 9.64
CA MET A 79 -0.57 2.42 9.11
C MET A 79 -0.94 3.44 10.20
N PRO A 80 -0.63 4.74 10.03
CA PRO A 80 -1.20 5.80 10.86
C PRO A 80 -2.72 5.68 10.98
N ALA A 81 -3.24 5.90 12.18
CA ALA A 81 -4.67 5.99 12.43
C ALA A 81 -5.22 7.30 11.87
N ILE A 82 -6.01 7.21 10.81
CA ILE A 82 -6.63 8.33 10.13
C ILE A 82 -8.13 8.07 10.04
N ALA A 83 -8.92 8.99 10.59
CA ALA A 83 -10.38 8.89 10.61
C ALA A 83 -10.92 8.77 9.17
N GLY A 84 -11.88 7.87 8.96
CA GLY A 84 -12.49 7.60 7.66
C GLY A 84 -11.62 6.82 6.66
N LEU A 85 -10.32 6.61 6.93
CA LEU A 85 -9.37 6.00 5.98
C LEU A 85 -8.62 4.78 6.51
N SER A 86 -8.44 4.66 7.82
CA SER A 86 -7.73 3.54 8.44
C SER A 86 -8.67 2.52 9.09
N TYR A 87 -8.25 1.26 9.13
CA TYR A 87 -8.84 0.25 10.02
C TYR A 87 -8.13 0.30 11.37
N TRP A 88 -8.87 0.60 12.43
CA TRP A 88 -8.31 0.77 13.78
C TRP A 88 -7.54 -0.46 14.28
N ASP A 89 -7.95 -1.68 13.88
CA ASP A 89 -7.25 -2.94 14.21
C ASP A 89 -5.84 -3.04 13.61
N PHE A 90 -5.56 -2.27 12.56
CA PHE A 90 -4.30 -2.28 11.80
C PHE A 90 -3.65 -0.89 11.76
N ALA A 91 -4.00 -0.05 12.72
CA ALA A 91 -3.52 1.31 12.79
C ALA A 91 -2.72 1.60 14.06
N TYR A 92 -1.91 2.65 14.02
CA TYR A 92 -1.17 3.16 15.18
C TYR A 92 -1.31 4.68 15.31
N TYR A 93 -1.21 5.17 16.54
CA TYR A 93 -1.18 6.60 16.81
C TYR A 93 0.19 7.19 16.47
N VAL A 94 0.20 8.27 15.71
CA VAL A 94 1.41 9.02 15.39
C VAL A 94 1.80 9.83 16.63
N GLY A 95 2.99 9.56 17.19
CA GLY A 95 3.50 10.28 18.37
C GLY A 95 4.26 11.57 18.05
N ASP A 96 4.65 11.76 16.79
CA ASP A 96 5.38 12.93 16.28
C ASP A 96 4.69 13.37 14.98
N GLU A 97 3.67 14.21 15.14
CA GLU A 97 2.81 14.66 14.04
C GLU A 97 3.57 15.53 13.04
N GLU A 98 4.48 16.40 13.51
CA GLU A 98 5.27 17.28 12.64
C GLU A 98 6.16 16.49 11.68
N ASN A 99 6.90 15.52 12.20
CA ASN A 99 7.74 14.67 11.36
C ASN A 99 6.89 13.78 10.43
N TYR A 100 5.74 13.29 10.89
CA TYR A 100 4.82 12.55 10.01
C TYR A 100 4.36 13.42 8.84
N GLU A 101 3.86 14.63 9.10
CA GLU A 101 3.37 15.56 8.09
C GLU A 101 4.48 15.97 7.11
N GLU A 102 5.71 16.20 7.59
CA GLU A 102 6.86 16.51 6.74
C GLU A 102 7.19 15.35 5.79
N GLN A 103 7.30 14.12 6.32
CA GLN A 103 7.65 12.95 5.51
C GLN A 103 6.53 12.58 4.54
N PHE A 104 5.28 12.64 4.99
CA PHE A 104 4.11 12.37 4.17
C PHE A 104 3.99 13.41 3.04
N GLY A 105 4.21 14.69 3.34
CA GLY A 105 4.25 15.78 2.36
C GLY A 105 5.31 15.57 1.28
N LYS A 106 6.56 15.23 1.65
CA LYS A 106 7.64 14.93 0.70
C LYS A 106 7.28 13.76 -0.23
N LEU A 107 6.68 12.71 0.32
CA LEU A 107 6.22 11.57 -0.48
C LEU A 107 5.09 11.98 -1.44
N TRP A 108 4.16 12.81 -0.98
CA TRP A 108 3.06 13.32 -1.80
C TRP A 108 3.56 14.13 -3.00
N GLU A 109 4.51 15.03 -2.79
CA GLU A 109 5.12 15.83 -3.86
C GLU A 109 5.80 14.99 -4.93
N ILE A 110 6.32 13.81 -4.56
CA ILE A 110 6.99 12.91 -5.50
C ILE A 110 5.98 12.01 -6.21
N ILE A 111 5.09 11.36 -5.46
CA ILE A 111 4.19 10.32 -5.96
C ILE A 111 2.98 10.95 -6.67
N ALA A 112 2.40 12.00 -6.09
CA ALA A 112 1.16 12.61 -6.54
C ALA A 112 1.25 14.15 -6.76
N PRO A 113 2.28 14.68 -7.44
CA PRO A 113 2.52 16.13 -7.57
C PRO A 113 1.37 16.92 -8.23
N LYS A 114 0.48 16.24 -8.95
CA LYS A 114 -0.64 16.84 -9.69
C LYS A 114 -1.99 16.66 -9.01
N VAL A 115 -2.00 16.17 -7.77
CA VAL A 115 -3.19 15.96 -6.96
C VAL A 115 -3.04 16.85 -5.73
N GLY A 116 -3.99 17.76 -5.49
CA GLY A 116 -4.00 18.56 -4.26
C GLY A 116 -3.96 17.63 -3.05
N ARG A 117 -3.16 17.96 -2.04
CA ARG A 117 -2.98 17.10 -0.87
C ARG A 117 -4.20 17.12 0.04
N GLU A 118 -4.79 18.30 0.20
CA GLU A 118 -5.90 18.51 1.12
C GLU A 118 -7.20 18.00 0.50
N ILE A 119 -7.97 17.22 1.25
CA ILE A 119 -9.27 16.69 0.79
C ILE A 119 -10.19 17.82 0.32
N ALA A 120 -10.14 18.97 1.03
CA ALA A 120 -10.93 20.15 0.73
C ALA A 120 -10.71 20.68 -0.71
N ASP A 121 -9.51 20.50 -1.29
CA ASP A 121 -9.20 20.95 -2.66
C ASP A 121 -10.01 20.18 -3.73
N HIS A 122 -10.58 19.04 -3.36
CA HIS A 122 -11.30 18.14 -4.28
C HIS A 122 -12.82 18.16 -4.03
N LEU A 123 -13.29 18.94 -3.06
CA LEU A 123 -14.70 19.09 -2.74
C LEU A 123 -15.19 20.51 -3.05
N PRO A 124 -16.49 20.70 -3.33
CA PRO A 124 -17.06 22.04 -3.42
C PRO A 124 -16.88 22.78 -2.11
N GLU A 125 -16.71 24.10 -2.20
CA GLU A 125 -16.61 24.97 -1.02
C GLU A 125 -17.79 24.75 -0.08
N GLY A 126 -17.49 24.58 1.22
CA GLY A 126 -18.49 24.35 2.26
C GLY A 126 -19.11 22.95 2.30
N HIS A 127 -18.68 22.02 1.43
CA HIS A 127 -19.13 20.63 1.53
C HIS A 127 -18.50 19.95 2.76
N PRO A 128 -19.28 19.24 3.60
CA PRO A 128 -18.74 18.55 4.76
C PRO A 128 -17.77 17.44 4.33
N ILE A 129 -16.70 17.27 5.12
CA ILE A 129 -15.79 16.12 5.00
C ILE A 129 -16.31 15.06 5.97
N ASP A 130 -17.28 14.29 5.49
CA ASP A 130 -17.80 13.12 6.18
C ASP A 130 -17.43 11.84 5.40
N ASP A 131 -17.85 10.70 5.93
CA ASP A 131 -17.48 9.41 5.37
C ASP A 131 -18.12 9.14 4.00
N GLU A 132 -19.29 9.71 3.73
CA GLU A 132 -19.93 9.63 2.42
C GLU A 132 -19.12 10.43 1.40
N ALA A 133 -18.69 11.64 1.75
CA ALA A 133 -17.82 12.46 0.93
C ALA A 133 -16.51 11.73 0.64
N ILE A 134 -15.86 11.17 1.68
CA ILE A 134 -14.60 10.40 1.57
C ILE A 134 -14.75 9.26 0.56
N GLN A 135 -15.88 8.56 0.52
CA GLN A 135 -16.11 7.42 -0.39
C GLN A 135 -16.63 7.82 -1.78
N SER A 136 -16.96 9.09 -2.00
CA SER A 136 -17.51 9.56 -3.27
C SER A 136 -16.61 9.30 -4.47
N GLU A 137 -17.19 9.17 -5.68
CA GLU A 137 -16.39 9.04 -6.92
C GLU A 137 -15.49 10.26 -7.14
N ARG A 138 -15.89 11.44 -6.65
CA ARG A 138 -15.12 12.68 -6.75
C ARG A 138 -13.77 12.58 -6.07
N LEU A 139 -13.71 11.91 -4.92
CA LEU A 139 -12.47 11.69 -4.18
C LEU A 139 -11.71 10.43 -4.62
N ALA A 140 -12.17 9.68 -5.62
CA ALA A 140 -11.50 8.44 -6.03
C ALA A 140 -10.03 8.67 -6.42
N LYS A 141 -9.75 9.73 -7.19
CA LYS A 141 -8.38 10.08 -7.58
C LYS A 141 -7.52 10.48 -6.37
N TRP A 142 -8.07 11.26 -5.46
CA TRP A 142 -7.39 11.66 -4.23
C TRP A 142 -7.11 10.46 -3.32
N ARG A 143 -8.09 9.56 -3.12
CA ARG A 143 -7.95 8.33 -2.33
C ARG A 143 -6.85 7.43 -2.89
N ASN A 144 -6.81 7.24 -4.21
CA ASN A 144 -5.75 6.43 -4.83
C ASN A 144 -4.36 7.03 -4.57
N ALA A 145 -4.20 8.34 -4.79
CA ALA A 145 -2.95 9.04 -4.48
C ALA A 145 -2.56 8.91 -3.00
N TRP A 146 -3.54 9.06 -2.11
CA TRP A 146 -3.34 8.90 -0.67
C TRP A 146 -2.90 7.47 -0.30
N CYS A 147 -3.52 6.44 -0.89
CA CYS A 147 -3.14 5.04 -0.64
C CYS A 147 -1.72 4.74 -1.13
N ASP A 148 -1.33 5.25 -2.30
CA ASP A 148 0.02 5.11 -2.85
C ASP A 148 1.07 5.77 -1.93
N VAL A 149 0.81 7.01 -1.51
CA VAL A 149 1.70 7.77 -0.61
C VAL A 149 1.79 7.08 0.76
N MET A 150 0.66 6.65 1.31
CA MET A 150 0.63 5.97 2.61
C MET A 150 1.32 4.60 2.57
N SER A 151 1.16 3.86 1.47
CA SER A 151 1.86 2.60 1.22
C SER A 151 3.37 2.79 1.20
N ALA A 152 3.84 3.83 0.49
CA ALA A 152 5.26 4.21 0.48
C ALA A 152 5.77 4.61 1.87
N TYR A 153 5.02 5.46 2.58
CA TYR A 153 5.35 5.91 3.93
C TYR A 153 5.51 4.72 4.89
N CYS A 154 4.54 3.80 4.91
CA CYS A 154 4.57 2.62 5.77
C CYS A 154 5.73 1.69 5.40
N HIS A 155 5.98 1.46 4.12
CA HIS A 155 7.13 0.67 3.67
C HIS A 155 8.46 1.22 4.22
N ILE A 156 8.67 2.54 4.07
CA ILE A 156 9.88 3.24 4.52
C ILE A 156 9.99 3.19 6.06
N ARG A 157 8.92 3.53 6.77
CA ARG A 157 8.89 3.56 8.24
C ARG A 157 9.28 2.21 8.85
N TYR A 158 8.79 1.12 8.27
CA TYR A 158 9.10 -0.24 8.74
C TYR A 158 10.42 -0.79 8.18
N LYS A 159 11.19 0.05 7.47
CA LYS A 159 12.53 -0.26 6.93
C LYS A 159 12.54 -1.54 6.10
N ARG A 160 11.49 -1.74 5.31
CA ARG A 160 11.35 -2.89 4.42
C ARG A 160 12.35 -2.73 3.27
N ASP A 161 12.78 -3.83 2.69
CA ASP A 161 13.90 -3.89 1.74
C ASP A 161 13.43 -3.77 0.29
N CYS A 162 12.21 -4.22 -0.02
CA CYS A 162 11.65 -4.10 -1.36
C CYS A 162 10.14 -3.87 -1.36
N PHE A 163 9.73 -2.80 -2.04
CA PHE A 163 8.35 -2.46 -2.31
C PHE A 163 7.93 -3.14 -3.61
N VAL A 164 7.03 -4.11 -3.51
CA VAL A 164 6.54 -4.88 -4.66
C VAL A 164 5.20 -4.31 -5.10
N THR A 165 5.13 -3.87 -6.35
CA THR A 165 3.92 -3.25 -6.92
C THR A 165 3.79 -3.59 -8.40
N ASN A 166 2.56 -3.68 -8.92
CA ASN A 166 2.31 -3.73 -10.36
C ASN A 166 2.19 -2.33 -10.99
N ASN A 167 2.04 -1.27 -10.18
CA ASN A 167 2.11 0.11 -10.65
C ASN A 167 3.56 0.61 -10.74
N THR A 168 4.45 -0.20 -11.33
CA THR A 168 5.87 0.14 -11.35
C THR A 168 6.15 1.41 -12.14
N LYS A 169 5.34 1.77 -13.14
CA LYS A 169 5.60 2.97 -13.96
C LYS A 169 5.57 4.25 -13.14
N ASP A 170 4.61 4.39 -12.23
CA ASP A 170 4.44 5.60 -11.43
C ASP A 170 5.52 5.68 -10.33
N PHE A 171 5.84 4.55 -9.70
CA PHE A 171 6.86 4.49 -8.65
C PHE A 171 8.30 4.50 -9.20
N GLN A 172 8.62 3.71 -10.24
CA GLN A 172 9.97 3.61 -10.80
C GLN A 172 10.41 4.91 -11.50
N ARG A 173 9.49 5.64 -12.11
CA ARG A 173 9.80 6.97 -12.69
C ARG A 173 10.36 7.93 -11.62
N ASN A 174 9.91 7.76 -10.39
CA ASN A 174 10.29 8.58 -9.24
C ASN A 174 11.30 7.88 -8.32
N GLU A 175 11.83 6.72 -8.72
CA GLU A 175 12.70 5.89 -7.90
C GLU A 175 13.88 6.68 -7.32
N PRO A 176 14.64 7.51 -8.08
CA PRO A 176 15.77 8.24 -7.51
C PRO A 176 15.39 9.15 -6.33
N GLN A 177 14.20 9.78 -6.38
CA GLN A 177 13.71 10.63 -5.31
C GLN A 177 13.18 9.79 -4.13
N LEU A 178 12.47 8.70 -4.41
CA LEU A 178 11.95 7.79 -3.38
C LEU A 178 13.08 7.08 -2.62
N LEU A 179 14.17 6.72 -3.32
CA LEU A 179 15.37 6.14 -2.70
C LEU A 179 16.00 7.09 -1.67
N ARG A 180 16.01 8.41 -1.96
CA ARG A 180 16.50 9.43 -1.01
C ARG A 180 15.63 9.57 0.23
N LEU A 181 14.35 9.22 0.13
CA LEU A 181 13.43 9.19 1.26
C LEU A 181 13.45 7.87 2.03
N GLY A 182 14.22 6.88 1.56
CA GLY A 182 14.44 5.62 2.28
C GLY A 182 13.73 4.41 1.69
N MET A 183 13.09 4.51 0.51
CA MET A 183 12.82 3.30 -0.26
C MET A 183 14.16 2.66 -0.65
N GLN A 184 14.21 1.34 -0.71
CA GLN A 184 15.45 0.63 -1.06
C GLN A 184 15.39 0.01 -2.45
N ARG A 185 14.25 -0.61 -2.79
CA ARG A 185 13.97 -1.26 -4.09
C ARG A 185 12.50 -1.14 -4.43
N ILE A 186 12.19 -0.94 -5.70
CA ILE A 186 10.82 -0.91 -6.23
C ILE A 186 10.75 -1.86 -7.42
N LEU A 187 10.10 -3.01 -7.24
CA LEU A 187 10.09 -4.09 -8.24
C LEU A 187 8.66 -4.53 -8.55
N ASN A 188 8.42 -5.02 -9.76
CA ASN A 188 7.23 -5.86 -9.98
C ASN A 188 7.41 -7.26 -9.37
N PRO A 189 6.33 -8.04 -9.20
CA PRO A 189 6.42 -9.38 -8.62
C PRO A 189 7.41 -10.30 -9.34
N LYS A 190 7.45 -10.28 -10.67
CA LYS A 190 8.40 -11.07 -11.46
C LYS A 190 9.86 -10.71 -11.20
N GLU A 191 10.17 -9.42 -11.10
CA GLU A 191 11.50 -8.92 -10.77
C GLU A 191 11.88 -9.30 -9.33
N ALA A 192 10.98 -9.10 -8.38
CA ALA A 192 11.18 -9.50 -6.99
C ALA A 192 11.44 -11.00 -6.85
N CYS A 193 10.71 -11.85 -7.58
CA CYS A 193 11.00 -13.29 -7.62
C CYS A 193 12.40 -13.58 -8.13
N ARG A 194 12.83 -12.93 -9.22
CA ARG A 194 14.17 -13.16 -9.80
C ARG A 194 15.29 -12.76 -8.83
N GLU A 195 15.07 -11.71 -8.05
CA GLU A 195 16.06 -11.18 -7.14
C GLU A 195 16.11 -11.94 -5.81
N PHE A 196 14.96 -12.27 -5.24
CA PHE A 196 14.87 -12.77 -3.87
C PHE A 196 14.49 -14.24 -3.75
N VAL A 197 13.89 -14.83 -4.78
CA VAL A 197 13.58 -16.26 -4.80
C VAL A 197 14.68 -16.96 -5.57
N SER A 198 15.57 -17.61 -4.82
CA SER A 198 16.64 -18.41 -5.38
C SER A 198 16.04 -19.40 -6.39
N ARG A 199 16.62 -19.50 -7.59
CA ARG A 199 16.35 -20.67 -8.45
C ARG A 199 16.85 -21.88 -7.68
N THR A 200 15.93 -22.63 -7.08
CA THR A 200 16.23 -23.98 -6.59
C THR A 200 16.90 -24.70 -7.74
N ARG A 201 18.19 -25.01 -7.59
CA ARG A 201 18.92 -25.89 -8.51
C ARG A 201 18.35 -27.30 -8.39
#